data_AF-A0A524P5F7-F1
#
_entry.id   AF-A0A524P5F7-F1
#
_cell.length_a   1.000
_cell.length_b   1.000
_cell.length_c   1.000
_cell.angle_alpha   90.00
_cell.angle_beta   90.00
_cell.angle_gamma   90.00
#
_symmetry.space_group_name_H-M   'P 1'
#
loop_
_entity.id
_entity.type
_entity.pdbx_description
1 polymer ?
#
loop_
_entity_poly.entity_id
_entity_poly.type
_entity_poly.pdbx_seq_one_letter_code
_entity_poly.pdbx_strand_id
1 'polypeptide(L)'
;MWDKVGPRNWRRPLLLQPDNFTPPERTPWGGRRIAGGLKLNAGLEVRGVVGESWEFSVEPDFPSRIAGGPPLDQVLREDPALLGTEAPLG
;
A
#
# COMPACT_ATOMS: atom_id res chain seq x y z
N MET A 1 23.46 8.20 -1.88
CA MET A 1 22.62 7.18 -1.19
C MET A 1 21.37 7.92 -0.75
N TRP A 2 20.22 7.60 -1.36
CA TRP A 2 18.92 8.30 -1.28
C TRP A 2 18.74 9.57 -2.13
N ASP A 3 19.33 9.63 -3.31
CA ASP A 3 19.14 10.74 -4.26
C ASP A 3 17.97 10.50 -5.25
N LYS A 4 16.91 9.81 -4.81
CA LYS A 4 15.68 9.65 -5.62
C LYS A 4 14.70 10.77 -5.29
N VAL A 5 14.98 11.95 -5.81
CA VAL A 5 14.08 13.11 -5.78
C VAL A 5 13.40 13.25 -7.14
N GLY A 6 12.11 12.91 -7.18
CA GLY A 6 11.23 13.39 -8.23
C GLY A 6 11.05 14.91 -8.17
N PRO A 7 10.28 15.51 -9.09
CA PRO A 7 9.95 16.94 -9.09
C PRO A 7 9.39 17.42 -7.74
N ARG A 8 8.73 16.54 -6.98
CA ARG A 8 8.44 16.77 -5.55
C ARG A 8 9.63 16.29 -4.72
N ASN A 9 10.22 17.20 -3.95
CA ASN A 9 11.36 16.91 -3.06
C ASN A 9 10.92 16.05 -1.86
N TRP A 10 10.68 14.76 -2.10
CA TRP A 10 10.27 13.78 -1.10
C TRP A 10 11.44 13.47 -0.16
N ARG A 11 11.60 14.28 0.90
CA ARG A 11 12.67 14.11 1.90
C ARG A 11 12.41 13.01 2.93
N ARG A 12 11.27 12.32 2.84
CA ARG A 12 10.84 11.27 3.77
C ARG A 12 10.15 10.15 3.00
N PRO A 13 10.21 8.89 3.50
CA PRO A 13 9.45 7.79 2.92
C PRO A 13 7.96 8.12 2.85
N LEU A 14 7.35 7.79 1.72
CA LEU A 14 5.91 7.78 1.58
C LEU A 14 5.36 6.57 2.34
N LEU A 15 4.56 6.82 3.37
CA LEU A 15 3.90 5.77 4.12
C LEU A 15 2.57 5.42 3.46
N LEU A 16 2.28 4.13 3.38
CA LEU A 16 0.99 3.62 2.92
C LEU A 16 0.06 3.36 4.11
N GLN A 17 -1.25 3.44 3.87
CA GLN A 17 -2.24 3.04 4.85
C GLN A 17 -2.08 1.54 5.18
N PRO A 18 -2.32 1.12 6.44
CA PRO A 18 -2.10 -0.25 6.84
C PRO A 18 -3.33 -1.16 6.68
N ASP A 19 -4.50 -0.65 6.31
CA ASP A 19 -5.78 -1.38 6.22
C ASP A 19 -6.05 -2.00 4.85
N ASN A 20 -5.00 -2.40 4.12
CA ASN A 20 -5.08 -2.95 2.76
C ASN A 20 -5.56 -4.42 2.71
N PHE A 21 -6.60 -4.78 3.47
CA PHE A 21 -7.12 -6.15 3.53
C PHE A 21 -8.09 -6.43 2.38
N THR A 22 -8.07 -7.66 1.89
CA THR A 22 -9.16 -8.15 1.04
C THR A 22 -10.39 -8.48 1.89
N PRO A 23 -11.60 -8.28 1.36
CA PRO A 23 -12.82 -8.59 2.10
C PRO A 23 -12.98 -10.11 2.29
N PRO A 24 -13.62 -10.57 3.38
CA PRO A 24 -13.81 -11.99 3.67
C PRO A 24 -14.56 -12.76 2.57
N GLU A 25 -15.44 -12.09 1.81
CA GLU A 25 -16.19 -12.69 0.70
C GLU A 25 -15.26 -13.10 -0.45
N ARG A 26 -14.14 -12.38 -0.64
CA ARG A 26 -13.12 -12.71 -1.64
C ARG A 26 -12.15 -13.77 -1.14
N THR A 27 -11.80 -13.71 0.14
CA THR A 27 -10.86 -14.65 0.78
C THR A 27 -11.51 -15.42 1.93
N PRO A 28 -12.51 -16.27 1.67
CA PRO A 28 -13.27 -16.95 2.72
C PRO A 28 -12.44 -17.98 3.49
N TRP A 29 -11.32 -18.42 2.90
CA TRP A 29 -10.31 -19.28 3.54
C TRP A 29 -9.36 -18.52 4.47
N GLY A 30 -9.56 -17.21 4.64
CA GLY A 30 -8.71 -16.36 5.45
C GLY A 30 -8.63 -16.77 6.93
N GLY A 31 -7.64 -16.23 7.62
CA GLY A 31 -7.38 -16.52 9.02
C GLY A 31 -7.23 -15.27 9.89
N ARG A 32 -6.71 -15.46 11.10
CA ARG A 32 -6.45 -14.36 12.04
C ARG A 32 -4.99 -13.90 12.08
N ARG A 33 -4.07 -14.62 11.42
CA ARG A 33 -2.62 -14.36 11.51
C ARG A 33 -2.23 -12.97 11.00
N ILE A 34 -2.83 -12.50 9.91
CA ILE A 34 -2.53 -11.20 9.33
C ILE A 34 -2.95 -10.08 10.30
N ALA A 35 -4.23 -10.04 10.66
CA ALA A 35 -4.76 -9.00 11.54
C ALA A 35 -4.19 -9.08 12.97
N GLY A 36 -4.20 -10.28 13.58
CA GLY A 36 -3.83 -10.46 14.99
C GLY A 36 -2.34 -10.66 15.26
N GLY A 37 -1.52 -10.92 14.23
CA GLY A 37 -0.09 -11.15 14.37
C GLY A 37 0.73 -10.13 13.63
N LEU A 38 0.61 -10.07 12.30
CA LEU A 38 1.43 -9.21 11.45
C LEU A 38 1.07 -7.73 11.59
N LYS A 39 -0.22 -7.42 11.77
CA LYS A 39 -0.73 -6.04 11.88
C LYS A 39 -1.25 -5.70 13.27
N LEU A 40 -0.87 -6.46 14.30
CA LEU A 40 -1.30 -6.23 15.69
C LEU A 40 -1.04 -4.79 16.15
N ASN A 41 0.12 -4.25 15.80
CA ASN A 41 0.54 -2.91 16.22
C ASN A 41 0.10 -1.79 15.25
N ALA A 42 -0.68 -2.11 14.22
CA ALA A 42 -1.18 -1.12 13.26
C ALA A 42 -2.41 -0.36 13.77
N GLY A 43 -2.96 -0.72 14.93
CA GLY A 43 -4.12 -0.04 15.53
C GLY A 43 -5.42 -0.23 14.73
N LEU A 44 -5.53 -1.32 13.97
CA LEU A 44 -6.67 -1.60 13.10
C LEU A 44 -7.74 -2.41 13.82
N GLU A 45 -9.00 -1.99 13.70
CA GLU A 45 -10.13 -2.85 14.04
C GLU A 45 -10.48 -3.73 12.84
N VAL A 46 -10.26 -5.04 12.98
CA VAL A 46 -10.58 -6.03 11.94
C VAL A 46 -11.68 -6.95 12.43
N ARG A 47 -12.79 -7.01 11.69
CA ARG A 47 -13.89 -7.93 11.95
C ARG A 47 -13.82 -9.09 10.97
N GLY A 48 -13.91 -10.32 11.48
CA GLY A 48 -13.91 -11.54 10.66
C GLY A 48 -12.52 -12.10 10.38
N VAL A 49 -12.35 -12.68 9.19
CA VAL A 49 -11.11 -13.31 8.74
C VAL A 49 -10.45 -12.49 7.65
N VAL A 50 -9.12 -12.55 7.57
CA VAL A 50 -8.33 -11.90 6.51
C VAL A 50 -7.49 -12.97 5.83
N GLY A 51 -7.69 -13.15 4.53
CA GLY A 51 -6.84 -14.05 3.73
C GLY A 51 -5.63 -13.33 3.14
N GLU A 52 -5.77 -12.08 2.74
CA GLU A 52 -4.70 -11.31 2.09
C GLU A 52 -4.62 -9.87 2.61
N SER A 53 -3.41 -9.31 2.53
CA SER A 53 -3.13 -7.90 2.74
C SER A 53 -2.18 -7.41 1.64
N TRP A 54 -2.58 -6.38 0.91
CA TRP A 54 -1.90 -5.88 -0.29
C TRP A 54 -1.06 -4.64 0.09
N GLU A 55 0.16 -4.87 0.58
CA GLU A 55 1.01 -3.80 1.16
C GLU A 55 1.54 -2.77 0.17
N PHE A 56 1.65 -3.13 -1.11
CA PHE A 56 2.05 -2.24 -2.19
C PHE A 56 1.30 -2.65 -3.46
N SER A 57 0.26 -1.90 -3.79
CA SER A 57 -0.67 -2.24 -4.87
C SER A 57 -1.10 -1.01 -5.64
N VAL A 58 -1.02 -1.09 -6.96
CA VAL A 58 -1.65 -0.17 -7.92
C VAL A 58 -2.86 -0.81 -8.61
N GLU A 59 -3.28 -2.00 -8.15
CA GLU A 59 -4.45 -2.71 -8.68
C GLU A 59 -5.74 -1.94 -8.38
N PRO A 60 -6.57 -1.58 -9.38
CA PRO A 60 -7.79 -0.79 -9.17
C PRO A 60 -8.78 -1.38 -8.16
N ASP A 61 -8.89 -2.71 -8.08
CA ASP A 61 -9.82 -3.38 -7.16
C ASP A 61 -9.32 -3.34 -5.70
N PHE A 62 -8.00 -3.28 -5.49
CA PHE A 62 -7.37 -3.29 -4.16
C PHE A 62 -6.16 -2.32 -4.10
N PRO A 63 -6.38 -1.00 -4.27
CA PRO A 63 -5.30 -0.05 -4.36
C PRO A 63 -4.73 0.28 -2.97
N SER A 64 -3.41 0.34 -2.85
CA SER A 64 -2.78 0.96 -1.68
C SER A 64 -2.97 2.47 -1.74
N ARG A 65 -3.04 3.12 -0.57
CA ARG A 65 -3.21 4.57 -0.44
C ARG A 65 -2.08 5.17 0.38
N ILE A 66 -1.67 6.39 0.06
CA ILE A 66 -0.78 7.17 0.93
C ILE A 66 -1.50 7.43 2.25
N ALA A 67 -0.80 7.34 3.37
CA ALA A 67 -1.34 7.66 4.68
C ALA A 67 -1.92 9.09 4.70
N GLY A 68 -3.25 9.21 4.83
CA GLY A 68 -3.97 10.49 4.81
C GLY A 68 -4.04 11.16 3.43
N GLY A 69 -3.80 10.42 2.35
CA GLY A 69 -3.62 10.97 1.01
C GLY A 69 -4.29 10.17 -0.11
N PRO A 70 -3.87 10.43 -1.36
CA PRO A 70 -4.46 9.80 -2.55
C PRO A 70 -4.04 8.33 -2.71
N PRO A 71 -4.68 7.61 -3.65
CA PRO A 71 -4.21 6.32 -4.14
C PRO A 71 -2.75 6.34 -4.61
N LEU A 72 -2.02 5.24 -4.39
CA LEU A 72 -0.63 5.09 -4.80
C LEU A 72 -0.45 5.20 -6.32
N ASP A 73 -1.39 4.65 -7.11
CA ASP A 73 -1.35 4.69 -8.57
C ASP A 73 -1.38 6.12 -9.11
N GLN A 74 -2.18 7.00 -8.51
CA GLN A 74 -2.22 8.42 -8.83
C GLN A 74 -0.86 9.07 -8.54
N VAL A 75 -0.28 8.83 -7.37
CA VAL A 75 1.02 9.41 -6.98
C VAL A 75 2.13 8.98 -7.94
N LEU A 76 2.18 7.70 -8.29
CA LEU A 76 3.19 7.17 -9.20
C LEU A 76 3.02 7.69 -10.63
N ARG A 77 1.79 7.94 -11.08
CA ARG A 77 1.54 8.57 -12.39
C ARG A 77 1.90 10.06 -12.41
N GLU A 78 1.64 10.78 -11.33
CA GLU A 78 2.02 12.19 -11.19
C GLU A 78 3.53 12.39 -11.01
N ASP A 79 4.22 11.43 -10.40
CA ASP A 79 5.66 11.47 -10.13
C ASP A 79 6.34 10.10 -10.40
N PRO A 80 6.53 9.73 -11.69
CA PRO A 80 7.13 8.45 -12.06
C PRO A 80 8.57 8.28 -11.57
N ALA A 81 9.27 9.38 -11.26
CA ALA A 81 10.64 9.33 -10.75
C ALA A 81 10.75 8.58 -9.40
N LEU A 82 9.64 8.45 -8.66
CA LEU A 82 9.55 7.60 -7.47
C LEU A 82 9.84 6.12 -7.74
N LEU A 83 9.57 5.64 -8.96
CA LEU A 83 9.88 4.26 -9.38
C LEU A 83 11.37 4.08 -9.68
N GLY A 84 12.11 5.16 -9.86
CA GLY A 84 13.54 5.13 -10.18
C GLY A 84 13.84 5.15 -11.67
N THR A 85 15.03 4.65 -12.01
CA THR A 85 15.60 4.69 -13.36
C THR A 85 14.86 3.84 -14.37
N GLU A 86 14.11 2.85 -13.88
CA GLU A 86 13.33 1.90 -14.66
C GLU A 86 11.97 2.46 -15.08
N ALA A 87 11.53 3.59 -14.51
CA ALA A 87 10.24 4.21 -14.81
C ALA A 87 9.96 4.41 -16.31
N PRO A 88 10.94 4.80 -17.17
CA PRO A 88 10.72 4.98 -18.60
C PRO A 88 10.61 3.69 -19.42
N LEU A 89 10.81 2.51 -18.81
CA LEU A 89 10.81 1.22 -19.52
C LEU A 89 9.40 0.61 -19.66
N GLY A 90 8.39 1.21 -19.02
CA GLY A 90 6.99 0.78 -19.03
C GLY A 90 6.10 1.67 -19.87
#